data_AF-A0A6B2LH80-F1
#
_entry.id   AF-A0A6B2LH80-F1
#
_cell.length_a   1.000
_cell.length_b   1.000
_cell.length_c   1.000
_cell.angle_alpha   90.00
_cell.angle_beta   90.00
_cell.angle_gamma   90.00
#
_symmetry.space_group_name_H-M   'P 1'
#
loop_
_entity.id
_entity.type
_entity.pdbx_description
1 polymer ?
#
loop_
_entity_poly.entity_id
_entity_poly.type
_entity_poly.pdbx_seq_one_letter_code
_entity_poly.pdbx_strand_id
1 'polypeptide(L)'
;MTATLYDARPDVFPKPEASIAPINPVYLPPNTLNSTHRDHEIVSLLMHGQDWDGEQDLTGWIMSEKLDGFRAFWNGSNLISRTGKILPVPAEFTHGLPSDVCLDGEIWAGYDAFSALFSLFKTNYTGDINRWQNIKYCVFDAPMHPGDYYERHAFAQKSISECSAHINIIPIETCLGSEHLQTRLQQIVSKQGEGIMLYHPTSKYTSGRTSHLLKVKAYAEEDVK
;
A
#
# COMPACT_ATOMS: atom_id res chain seq x y z
N MET A 1 -15.47 -1.47 33.74
CA MET A 1 -15.47 -0.35 32.78
C MET A 1 -14.19 -0.48 31.97
N THR A 2 -14.30 -0.44 30.63
CA THR A 2 -13.23 -0.19 29.65
C THR A 2 -11.79 -0.59 30.02
N ALA A 3 -11.39 -1.81 29.63
CA ALA A 3 -9.98 -2.14 29.47
C ALA A 3 -9.46 -1.55 28.16
N THR A 4 -8.32 -0.85 28.18
CA THR A 4 -7.68 -0.27 27.00
C THR A 4 -6.67 -1.25 26.41
N LEU A 5 -6.92 -1.77 25.20
CA LEU A 5 -5.96 -2.59 24.46
C LEU A 5 -4.80 -1.71 23.95
N TYR A 6 -3.71 -1.63 24.73
CA TYR A 6 -2.42 -1.08 24.29
C TYR A 6 -1.23 -1.85 24.90
N ASP A 7 -1.32 -3.19 24.94
CA ASP A 7 -0.14 -4.05 25.09
C ASP A 7 0.51 -4.25 23.72
N ALA A 8 1.22 -3.22 23.26
CA ALA A 8 2.09 -3.33 22.09
C ALA A 8 3.29 -4.24 22.43
N ARG A 9 3.42 -5.32 21.65
CA ARG A 9 4.48 -6.35 21.71
C ARG A 9 5.89 -5.73 21.95
N PRO A 10 6.45 -5.78 23.17
CA PRO A 10 7.71 -5.12 23.51
C PRO A 10 8.95 -5.91 23.05
N ASP A 11 8.75 -7.07 22.41
CA ASP A 11 9.78 -7.95 21.85
C ASP A 11 10.36 -7.48 20.49
N VAL A 12 9.91 -6.34 19.96
CA VAL A 12 10.42 -5.78 18.68
C VAL A 12 11.30 -4.54 18.88
N PHE A 13 11.07 -3.70 19.91
CA PHE A 13 11.84 -2.47 20.15
C PHE A 13 11.99 -2.11 21.65
N PRO A 14 13.01 -2.64 22.37
CA PRO A 14 13.32 -2.23 23.73
C PRO A 14 14.09 -0.90 23.81
N LYS A 15 13.95 -0.17 24.92
CA LYS A 15 14.72 1.05 25.22
C LYS A 15 16.20 0.71 25.57
N PRO A 16 17.17 1.59 25.26
CA PRO A 16 18.59 1.25 25.37
C PRO A 16 19.20 1.50 26.76
N GLU A 17 19.71 0.45 27.38
CA GLU A 17 20.87 0.49 28.31
C GLU A 17 21.83 -0.67 27.98
N ALA A 18 23.10 -0.58 28.41
CA ALA A 18 24.24 -1.03 27.60
C ALA A 18 24.90 -2.40 27.93
N SER A 19 25.60 -2.95 26.91
CA SER A 19 26.62 -4.04 26.97
C SER A 19 26.07 -5.48 27.17
N ILE A 20 26.46 -6.55 26.45
CA ILE A 20 27.60 -6.87 25.56
C ILE A 20 27.08 -7.73 24.35
N ALA A 21 27.78 -7.72 23.21
CA ALA A 21 27.52 -8.50 21.99
C ALA A 21 27.70 -10.05 22.15
N PRO A 22 27.30 -10.91 21.18
CA PRO A 22 26.78 -10.64 19.82
C PRO A 22 25.43 -11.36 19.53
N ILE A 23 24.80 -11.33 18.34
CA ILE A 23 25.12 -10.74 17.02
C ILE A 23 23.99 -9.76 16.62
N ASN A 24 24.30 -8.71 15.85
CA ASN A 24 23.38 -7.60 15.62
C ASN A 24 22.46 -7.77 14.39
N PRO A 25 21.12 -7.66 14.53
CA PRO A 25 20.31 -6.93 13.56
C PRO A 25 20.65 -5.43 13.66
N VAL A 26 20.82 -4.75 12.54
CA VAL A 26 21.39 -3.39 12.53
C VAL A 26 20.33 -2.34 12.90
N TYR A 27 20.34 -1.91 14.16
CA TYR A 27 19.74 -0.62 14.55
C TYR A 27 20.49 0.51 13.82
N LEU A 28 19.82 1.18 12.89
CA LEU A 28 20.39 2.30 12.12
C LEU A 28 20.06 3.63 12.81
N PRO A 29 21.01 4.27 13.52
CA PRO A 29 20.77 5.60 14.07
C PRO A 29 20.54 6.63 12.95
N PRO A 30 19.81 7.72 13.22
CA PRO A 30 19.79 8.87 12.32
C PRO A 30 21.22 9.42 12.23
N ASN A 31 21.76 9.46 11.00
CA ASN A 31 23.15 9.79 10.66
C ASN A 31 24.22 8.79 11.15
N THR A 32 24.37 7.66 10.45
CA THR A 32 25.61 7.27 9.75
C THR A 32 25.46 5.88 9.10
N LEU A 33 25.09 5.84 7.81
CA LEU A 33 25.36 4.78 6.80
C LEU A 33 24.47 5.00 5.56
N ASN A 34 24.91 4.54 4.39
CA ASN A 34 24.29 4.84 3.09
C ASN A 34 22.84 4.34 2.96
N SER A 35 21.97 5.17 2.37
CA SER A 35 20.52 4.91 2.24
C SER A 35 20.17 3.58 1.57
N THR A 36 21.00 3.15 0.61
CA THR A 36 20.78 2.00 -0.28
C THR A 36 20.51 0.67 0.43
N HIS A 37 20.95 0.49 1.68
CA HIS A 37 20.68 -0.76 2.41
C HIS A 37 19.25 -0.82 2.97
N ARG A 38 18.65 0.30 3.40
CA ARG A 38 17.27 0.32 3.93
C ARG A 38 16.22 0.10 2.84
N ASP A 39 16.46 0.66 1.65
CA ASP A 39 15.47 0.60 0.58
C ASP A 39 15.31 -0.83 0.01
N HIS A 40 16.35 -1.67 0.12
CA HIS A 40 16.31 -3.09 -0.24
C HIS A 40 15.51 -3.94 0.76
N GLU A 41 15.51 -3.61 2.05
CA GLU A 41 14.72 -4.34 3.06
C GLU A 41 13.22 -4.13 2.84
N ILE A 42 12.81 -2.93 2.41
CA ILE A 42 11.40 -2.63 2.09
C ILE A 42 10.87 -3.53 0.98
N VAL A 43 11.66 -3.82 -0.07
CA VAL A 43 11.24 -4.73 -1.16
C VAL A 43 10.91 -6.12 -0.63
N SER A 44 11.68 -6.62 0.34
CA SER A 44 11.41 -7.93 0.96
C SER A 44 10.18 -7.95 1.86
N LEU A 45 9.77 -6.80 2.40
CA LEU A 45 8.57 -6.66 3.23
C LEU A 45 7.27 -6.67 2.42
N LEU A 46 7.27 -6.25 1.15
CA LEU A 46 6.03 -6.04 0.38
C LEU A 46 5.20 -7.33 0.19
N MET A 47 3.92 -7.29 0.61
CA MET A 47 2.92 -8.30 0.29
C MET A 47 2.54 -8.23 -1.20
N HIS A 48 2.45 -9.39 -1.86
CA HIS A 48 2.13 -9.50 -3.28
C HIS A 48 0.99 -10.50 -3.50
N GLY A 49 -0.10 -10.03 -4.11
CA GLY A 49 -1.21 -10.92 -4.43
C GLY A 49 -0.91 -11.90 -5.57
N GLN A 50 -1.64 -13.01 -5.59
CA GLN A 50 -1.77 -13.91 -6.73
C GLN A 50 -2.91 -13.43 -7.64
N ASP A 51 -2.96 -13.91 -8.88
CA ASP A 51 -4.14 -13.68 -9.73
C ASP A 51 -5.19 -14.76 -9.36
N TRP A 52 -6.48 -14.41 -9.34
CA TRP A 52 -7.57 -15.34 -8.99
C TRP A 52 -7.78 -16.37 -10.11
N ASP A 53 -8.07 -17.61 -9.74
CA ASP A 53 -8.28 -18.75 -10.65
C ASP A 53 -9.68 -18.80 -11.28
N GLY A 54 -10.65 -18.09 -10.70
CA GLY A 54 -12.06 -18.14 -11.11
C GLY A 54 -12.87 -19.25 -10.45
N GLU A 55 -12.24 -20.12 -9.66
CA GLU A 55 -12.88 -21.28 -9.01
C GLU A 55 -13.12 -21.06 -7.52
N GLN A 56 -12.22 -20.34 -6.82
CA GLN A 56 -12.34 -20.13 -5.38
C GLN A 56 -13.55 -19.24 -5.04
N ASP A 57 -14.38 -19.65 -4.07
CA ASP A 57 -15.39 -18.76 -3.47
C ASP A 57 -14.71 -17.61 -2.72
N LEU A 58 -15.22 -16.41 -2.96
CA LEU A 58 -14.73 -15.14 -2.43
C LEU A 58 -15.77 -14.45 -1.53
N THR A 59 -16.89 -15.10 -1.23
CA THR A 59 -17.90 -14.59 -0.31
C THR A 59 -17.26 -14.27 1.06
N GLY A 60 -17.49 -13.07 1.58
CA GLY A 60 -16.89 -12.59 2.83
C GLY A 60 -15.46 -12.06 2.71
N TRP A 61 -14.80 -12.16 1.54
CA TRP A 61 -13.53 -11.46 1.29
C TRP A 61 -13.76 -9.95 1.17
N ILE A 62 -12.72 -9.19 1.45
CA ILE A 62 -12.77 -7.72 1.44
C ILE A 62 -12.28 -7.27 0.06
N MET A 63 -13.08 -6.49 -0.65
CA MET A 63 -12.78 -5.98 -1.99
C MET A 63 -12.32 -4.54 -1.93
N SER A 64 -11.36 -4.18 -2.77
CA SER A 64 -11.06 -2.79 -3.15
C SER A 64 -10.92 -2.69 -4.67
N GLU A 65 -11.06 -1.50 -5.22
CA GLU A 65 -10.66 -1.25 -6.62
C GLU A 65 -9.14 -1.47 -6.77
N LYS A 66 -8.74 -2.12 -7.87
CA LYS A 66 -7.34 -2.18 -8.29
C LYS A 66 -7.05 -0.97 -9.16
N LEU A 67 -6.22 -0.07 -8.65
CA LEU A 67 -5.77 1.13 -9.36
C LEU A 67 -4.55 0.80 -10.24
N ASP A 68 -4.55 1.32 -11.47
CA ASP A 68 -3.39 1.29 -12.36
C ASP A 68 -2.51 2.52 -12.11
N GLY A 69 -1.34 2.32 -11.51
CA GLY A 69 -0.50 3.39 -10.99
C GLY A 69 0.91 2.95 -10.60
N PHE A 70 1.51 3.66 -9.65
CA PHE A 70 2.80 3.29 -9.07
C PHE A 70 2.71 2.99 -7.59
N ARG A 71 2.83 1.71 -7.21
CA ARG A 71 2.93 1.30 -5.82
C ARG A 71 4.05 2.03 -5.10
N ALA A 72 3.68 2.63 -3.98
CA ALA A 72 4.50 3.49 -3.14
C ALA A 72 4.30 3.13 -1.66
N PHE A 73 5.36 2.61 -1.04
CA PHE A 73 5.44 2.34 0.38
C PHE A 73 5.97 3.58 1.10
N TRP A 74 5.16 4.19 1.97
CA TRP A 74 5.63 5.25 2.87
C TRP A 74 6.35 4.63 4.06
N ASN A 75 7.62 4.99 4.26
CA ASN A 75 8.46 4.46 5.35
C ASN A 75 8.60 5.41 6.56
N GLY A 76 7.69 6.36 6.73
CA GLY A 76 7.80 7.43 7.74
C GLY A 76 8.60 8.66 7.28
N SER A 77 9.25 8.61 6.10
CA SER A 77 10.02 9.76 5.58
C SER A 77 10.01 9.89 4.05
N ASN A 78 9.92 8.79 3.30
CA ASN A 78 9.97 8.77 1.85
C ASN A 78 8.95 7.76 1.30
N LEU A 79 8.47 8.01 0.07
CA LEU A 79 7.74 7.04 -0.72
C LEU A 79 8.72 6.16 -1.49
N ILE A 80 8.67 4.85 -1.27
CA ILE A 80 9.57 3.86 -1.85
C ILE A 80 8.79 2.99 -2.84
N SER A 81 9.27 2.93 -4.08
CA SER A 81 8.68 2.08 -5.13
C SER A 81 8.84 0.59 -4.84
N ARG A 82 8.04 -0.25 -5.50
CA ARG A 82 8.17 -1.72 -5.51
C ARG A 82 9.59 -2.25 -5.78
N THR A 83 10.48 -1.45 -6.38
CA THR A 83 11.87 -1.84 -6.69
C THR A 83 12.91 -1.30 -5.72
N GLY A 84 12.51 -0.74 -4.58
CA GLY A 84 13.45 -0.21 -3.58
C GLY A 84 14.10 1.10 -4.02
N LYS A 85 13.40 1.90 -4.83
CA LYS A 85 13.84 3.25 -5.22
C LYS A 85 12.92 4.29 -4.62
N ILE A 86 13.49 5.33 -4.01
CA ILE A 86 12.76 6.54 -3.62
C ILE A 86 12.04 7.11 -4.84
N LEU A 87 10.74 7.37 -4.71
CA LEU A 87 9.93 7.99 -5.74
C LEU A 87 10.14 9.51 -5.70
N PRO A 88 10.49 10.15 -6.83
CA PRO A 88 10.70 11.59 -6.88
C PRO A 88 9.36 12.33 -6.87
N VAL A 89 8.88 12.63 -5.66
CA VAL A 89 7.70 13.48 -5.40
C VAL A 89 8.16 14.83 -4.82
N PRO A 90 7.40 15.92 -4.99
CA PRO A 90 7.59 17.15 -4.24
C PRO A 90 7.46 16.91 -2.73
N ALA A 91 8.19 17.65 -1.89
CA ALA A 91 8.11 17.48 -0.44
C ALA A 91 6.71 17.82 0.10
N GLU A 92 6.03 18.75 -0.56
CA GLU A 92 4.66 19.18 -0.30
C GLU A 92 3.63 18.05 -0.56
N PHE A 93 3.93 17.11 -1.47
CA PHE A 93 3.03 16.00 -1.80
C PHE A 93 2.90 14.99 -0.65
N THR A 94 4.00 14.76 0.08
CA THR A 94 4.04 13.91 1.29
C THR A 94 3.80 14.68 2.59
N HIS A 95 3.48 15.97 2.52
CA HIS A 95 3.30 16.81 3.70
C HIS A 95 2.10 16.35 4.53
N GLY A 96 2.31 16.18 5.84
CA GLY A 96 1.31 15.71 6.79
C GLY A 96 1.24 14.19 6.95
N LEU A 97 1.98 13.40 6.16
CA LEU A 97 2.06 11.96 6.41
C LEU A 97 2.74 11.66 7.76
N PRO A 98 2.20 10.72 8.57
CA PRO A 98 2.75 10.35 9.87
C PRO A 98 4.13 9.73 9.74
N SER A 99 5.11 10.20 10.54
CA SER A 99 6.49 9.69 10.49
C SER A 99 6.72 8.42 11.31
N ASP A 100 5.78 8.08 12.19
CA ASP A 100 5.76 6.90 13.06
C ASP A 100 4.99 5.71 12.47
N VAL A 101 4.38 5.88 11.28
CA VAL A 101 3.55 4.86 10.63
C VAL A 101 4.08 4.53 9.22
N CYS A 102 4.17 3.24 8.91
CA CYS A 102 4.39 2.76 7.55
C CYS A 102 3.06 2.48 6.84
N LEU A 103 2.92 2.95 5.60
CA LEU A 103 1.71 2.81 4.78
C LEU A 103 2.06 2.20 3.42
N ASP A 104 1.17 1.37 2.88
CA ASP A 104 1.27 0.81 1.53
C ASP A 104 0.13 1.41 0.70
N GLY A 105 0.44 1.88 -0.50
CA GLY A 105 -0.50 2.62 -1.33
C GLY A 105 -0.08 2.72 -2.78
N GLU A 106 -0.95 3.28 -3.61
CA GLU A 106 -0.71 3.49 -5.04
C GLU A 106 -0.65 5.00 -5.33
N ILE A 107 0.36 5.46 -6.06
CA ILE A 107 0.32 6.79 -6.68
C ILE A 107 -0.54 6.67 -7.93
N TRP A 108 -1.61 7.47 -7.98
CA TRP A 108 -2.67 7.36 -8.99
C TRP A 108 -3.06 8.73 -9.52
N ALA A 109 -3.30 8.82 -10.84
CA ALA A 109 -3.60 10.08 -11.54
C ALA A 109 -5.01 10.13 -12.15
N GLY A 110 -5.85 9.13 -11.86
CA GLY A 110 -7.15 8.93 -12.50
C GLY A 110 -7.17 7.72 -13.43
N TYR A 111 -8.35 7.46 -14.00
CA TYR A 111 -8.54 6.45 -15.04
C TYR A 111 -7.83 6.84 -16.34
N ASP A 112 -7.33 5.86 -17.09
CA ASP A 112 -6.59 6.04 -18.36
C ASP A 112 -5.37 6.99 -18.27
N ALA A 113 -4.86 7.24 -17.05
CA ALA A 113 -3.86 8.27 -16.77
C ALA A 113 -2.44 7.71 -16.49
N PHE A 114 -2.24 6.38 -16.56
CA PHE A 114 -0.95 5.75 -16.25
C PHE A 114 0.19 6.30 -17.12
N SER A 115 -0.04 6.50 -18.42
CA SER A 115 0.97 7.05 -19.35
C SER A 115 1.42 8.48 -18.97
N ALA A 116 0.47 9.31 -18.51
CA ALA A 116 0.77 10.66 -18.03
C ALA A 116 1.58 10.62 -16.72
N LEU A 117 1.19 9.73 -15.78
CA LEU A 117 1.89 9.54 -14.52
C LEU A 117 3.32 8.98 -14.71
N PHE A 118 3.48 8.00 -15.62
CA PHE A 118 4.79 7.47 -16.01
C PHE A 118 5.68 8.56 -16.61
N SER A 119 5.12 9.42 -17.47
CA SER A 119 5.85 10.54 -18.08
C SER A 119 6.29 11.57 -17.04
N LEU A 120 5.47 11.84 -16.01
CA LEU A 120 5.85 12.72 -14.90
C LEU A 120 7.03 12.15 -14.11
N PHE A 121 6.95 10.88 -13.67
CA PHE A 121 8.03 10.23 -12.93
C PHE A 121 9.33 10.15 -13.75
N LYS A 122 9.25 9.86 -15.06
CA LYS A 122 10.41 9.82 -15.95
C LYS A 122 11.13 11.17 -16.04
N THR A 123 10.41 12.28 -15.92
CA THR A 123 10.97 13.64 -16.07
C THR A 123 11.43 14.25 -14.75
N ASN A 124 11.21 13.57 -13.61
CA ASN A 124 11.74 13.96 -12.29
C ASN A 124 11.34 15.39 -11.85
N TYR A 125 10.11 15.82 -12.17
CA TYR A 125 9.60 17.15 -11.82
C TYR A 125 9.12 17.21 -10.35
N THR A 126 10.08 17.33 -9.43
CA THR A 126 9.82 17.55 -8.00
C THR A 126 9.63 19.02 -7.61
N GLY A 127 10.03 19.97 -8.48
CA GLY A 127 10.00 21.41 -8.19
C GLY A 127 8.74 22.18 -8.62
N ASP A 128 7.71 21.52 -9.15
CA ASP A 128 6.46 22.15 -9.60
C ASP A 128 5.24 21.36 -9.11
N ILE A 129 4.76 21.71 -7.91
CA ILE A 129 3.60 21.09 -7.26
C ILE A 129 2.31 21.18 -8.10
N ASN A 130 2.22 22.14 -9.04
CA ASN A 130 1.03 22.28 -9.88
C ASN A 130 0.80 21.05 -10.77
N ARG A 131 1.87 20.36 -11.17
CA ARG A 131 1.80 19.11 -11.94
C ARG A 131 1.29 17.91 -11.14
N TRP A 132 1.21 18.04 -9.83
CA TRP A 132 0.77 17.01 -8.89
C TRP A 132 -0.65 17.24 -8.35
N GLN A 133 -1.32 18.34 -8.73
CA GLN A 133 -2.67 18.68 -8.24
C GLN A 133 -3.74 17.59 -8.46
N ASN A 134 -3.64 16.82 -9.55
CA ASN A 134 -4.57 15.73 -9.85
C ASN A 134 -4.06 14.35 -9.42
N ILE A 135 -2.86 14.29 -8.84
CA ILE A 135 -2.24 13.05 -8.39
C ILE A 135 -2.62 12.79 -6.94
N LYS A 136 -2.83 11.53 -6.61
CA LYS A 136 -3.22 11.06 -5.29
C LYS A 136 -2.27 9.98 -4.80
N TYR A 137 -2.06 9.93 -3.50
CA TYR A 137 -1.53 8.76 -2.81
C TYR A 137 -2.70 7.99 -2.21
N CYS A 138 -3.06 6.88 -2.85
CA CYS A 138 -4.19 6.03 -2.51
C CYS A 138 -3.71 4.88 -1.62
N VAL A 139 -3.73 5.09 -0.31
CA VAL A 139 -3.34 4.13 0.74
C VAL A 139 -4.33 2.97 0.79
N PHE A 140 -3.83 1.74 0.87
CA PHE A 140 -4.66 0.52 0.94
C PHE A 140 -4.33 -0.42 2.10
N ASP A 141 -3.16 -0.32 2.75
CA ASP A 141 -2.80 -1.15 3.92
C ASP A 141 -1.81 -0.42 4.84
N ALA A 142 -1.67 -0.87 6.09
CA ALA A 142 -0.66 -0.47 7.07
C ALA A 142 0.19 -1.69 7.47
N PRO A 143 1.27 -2.02 6.73
CA PRO A 143 1.98 -3.30 6.83
C PRO A 143 2.53 -3.67 8.21
N MET A 144 2.80 -2.68 9.07
CA MET A 144 3.36 -2.87 10.41
C MET A 144 2.29 -3.09 11.49
N HIS A 145 1.00 -2.92 11.17
CA HIS A 145 -0.08 -3.10 12.14
C HIS A 145 -0.36 -4.62 12.31
N PRO A 146 -0.38 -5.17 13.54
CA PRO A 146 -0.47 -6.62 13.79
C PRO A 146 -1.88 -7.20 13.56
N GLY A 147 -2.80 -6.37 13.10
CA GLY A 147 -4.21 -6.71 12.87
C GLY A 147 -4.48 -7.51 11.59
N ASP A 148 -5.72 -7.98 11.47
CA ASP A 148 -6.27 -8.43 10.19
C ASP A 148 -6.50 -7.25 9.22
N TYR A 149 -6.94 -7.50 7.99
CA TYR A 149 -7.02 -6.42 6.98
C TYR A 149 -8.01 -5.30 7.36
N TYR A 150 -9.13 -5.60 8.03
CA TYR A 150 -10.04 -4.55 8.51
C TYR A 150 -9.37 -3.69 9.57
N GLU A 151 -8.68 -4.30 10.52
CA GLU A 151 -7.94 -3.58 11.57
C GLU A 151 -6.82 -2.72 10.97
N ARG A 152 -6.04 -3.24 10.01
CA ARG A 152 -4.95 -2.49 9.34
C ARG A 152 -5.49 -1.36 8.47
N HIS A 153 -6.58 -1.57 7.73
CA HIS A 153 -7.21 -0.55 6.90
C HIS A 153 -7.81 0.59 7.73
N ALA A 154 -8.55 0.27 8.81
CA ALA A 154 -9.08 1.26 9.74
C ALA A 154 -7.98 2.05 10.46
N PHE A 155 -6.87 1.38 10.82
CA PHE A 155 -5.68 2.06 11.36
C PHE A 155 -5.07 3.00 10.32
N ALA A 156 -4.85 2.54 9.08
CA ALA A 156 -4.34 3.38 7.99
C ALA A 156 -5.21 4.62 7.75
N GLN A 157 -6.54 4.44 7.67
CA GLN A 157 -7.51 5.52 7.49
C GLN A 157 -7.42 6.56 8.62
N LYS A 158 -7.32 6.10 9.86
CA LYS A 158 -7.15 6.99 11.03
C LYS A 158 -5.80 7.71 11.00
N SER A 159 -4.72 7.04 10.62
CA SER A 159 -3.38 7.61 10.53
C SER A 159 -3.25 8.72 9.48
N ILE A 160 -4.16 8.78 8.49
CA ILE A 160 -4.18 9.82 7.45
C ILE A 160 -5.38 10.76 7.52
N SER A 161 -6.20 10.73 8.59
CA SER A 161 -7.46 11.50 8.64
C SER A 161 -7.28 13.02 8.65
N GLU A 162 -6.08 13.50 9.01
CA GLU A 162 -5.71 14.93 9.02
C GLU A 162 -4.75 15.32 7.87
N CYS A 163 -4.49 14.40 6.94
CA CYS A 163 -3.62 14.62 5.78
C CYS A 163 -4.25 15.54 4.71
N SER A 164 -3.43 15.97 3.75
CA SER A 164 -3.90 16.74 2.58
C SER A 164 -4.85 15.93 1.69
N ALA A 165 -5.69 16.62 0.91
CA ALA A 165 -6.68 16.00 0.02
C ALA A 165 -6.10 15.10 -1.10
N HIS A 166 -4.77 15.13 -1.33
CA HIS A 166 -4.09 14.22 -2.24
C HIS A 166 -3.87 12.84 -1.61
N ILE A 167 -3.81 12.75 -0.28
CA ILE A 167 -3.64 11.50 0.46
C ILE A 167 -5.03 10.96 0.78
N ASN A 168 -5.34 9.75 0.31
CA ASN A 168 -6.68 9.16 0.38
C ASN A 168 -6.59 7.69 0.78
N ILE A 169 -7.56 7.19 1.53
CA ILE A 169 -7.74 5.74 1.72
C ILE A 169 -8.52 5.16 0.52
N ILE A 170 -8.13 4.00 0.00
CA ILE A 170 -8.94 3.27 -0.98
C ILE A 170 -10.21 2.73 -0.28
N PRO A 171 -11.42 2.98 -0.82
CA PRO A 171 -12.65 2.39 -0.27
C PRO A 171 -12.63 0.87 -0.33
N ILE A 172 -13.18 0.23 0.70
CA ILE A 172 -13.34 -1.22 0.79
C ILE A 172 -14.80 -1.61 1.02
N GLU A 173 -15.17 -2.80 0.55
CA GLU A 173 -16.50 -3.39 0.73
C GLU A 173 -16.42 -4.91 0.84
N THR A 174 -17.42 -5.57 1.41
CA THR A 174 -17.43 -7.04 1.51
C THR A 174 -17.96 -7.67 0.22
N CYS A 175 -17.25 -8.65 -0.31
CA CYS A 175 -17.74 -9.51 -1.39
C CYS A 175 -18.95 -10.31 -0.89
N LEU A 176 -20.06 -10.24 -1.63
CA LEU A 176 -21.31 -10.93 -1.29
C LEU A 176 -21.51 -12.20 -2.14
N GLY A 177 -20.47 -12.64 -2.86
CA GLY A 177 -20.50 -13.74 -3.82
C GLY A 177 -20.23 -13.27 -5.26
N SER A 178 -20.20 -14.24 -6.18
CA SER A 178 -19.76 -14.05 -7.57
C SER A 178 -20.53 -12.97 -8.34
N GLU A 179 -21.85 -12.85 -8.14
CA GLU A 179 -22.67 -11.81 -8.81
C GLU A 179 -22.29 -10.39 -8.36
N HIS A 180 -22.00 -10.19 -7.07
CA HIS A 180 -21.52 -8.90 -6.56
C HIS A 180 -20.14 -8.57 -7.13
N LEU A 181 -19.21 -9.54 -7.10
CA LEU A 181 -17.87 -9.39 -7.67
C LEU A 181 -17.91 -9.02 -9.16
N GLN A 182 -18.72 -9.73 -9.96
CA GLN A 182 -18.85 -9.49 -11.40
C GLN A 182 -19.49 -8.12 -11.71
N THR A 183 -20.54 -7.75 -10.97
CA THR A 183 -21.18 -6.43 -11.08
C THR A 183 -20.19 -5.33 -10.75
N ARG A 184 -19.40 -5.51 -9.69
CA ARG A 184 -18.40 -4.54 -9.25
C ARG A 184 -17.27 -4.39 -10.26
N LEU A 185 -16.82 -5.50 -10.84
CA LEU A 185 -15.80 -5.52 -11.89
C LEU A 185 -16.29 -4.74 -13.13
N GLN A 186 -17.53 -4.97 -13.56
CA GLN A 186 -18.14 -4.22 -14.68
C GLN A 186 -18.24 -2.71 -14.42
N GLN A 187 -18.56 -2.28 -13.18
CA GLN A 187 -18.57 -0.87 -12.80
C GLN A 187 -17.19 -0.20 -12.83
N ILE A 188 -16.12 -0.97 -12.60
CA ILE A 188 -14.74 -0.49 -12.63
C ILE A 188 -14.26 -0.41 -14.09
N VAL A 189 -14.51 -1.47 -14.87
CA VAL A 189 -14.18 -1.53 -16.31
C VAL A 189 -14.90 -0.44 -17.11
N SER A 190 -16.16 -0.13 -16.81
CA SER A 190 -16.90 0.94 -17.50
C SER A 190 -16.33 2.35 -17.27
N LYS A 191 -15.39 2.50 -16.33
CA LYS A 191 -14.61 3.72 -16.09
C LYS A 191 -13.18 3.64 -16.61
N GLN A 192 -12.80 2.58 -17.33
CA GLN A 192 -11.41 2.25 -17.67
C GLN A 192 -10.52 1.95 -16.44
N GLY A 193 -11.08 1.38 -15.38
CA GLY A 193 -10.33 0.88 -14.23
C GLY A 193 -9.81 -0.55 -14.44
N GLU A 194 -8.75 -0.92 -13.72
CA GLU A 194 -7.97 -2.14 -14.01
C GLU A 194 -8.62 -3.45 -13.50
N GLY A 195 -9.32 -3.39 -12.36
CA GLY A 195 -9.92 -4.57 -11.74
C GLY A 195 -10.18 -4.42 -10.25
N ILE A 196 -10.12 -5.52 -9.52
CA ILE A 196 -10.39 -5.63 -8.08
C ILE A 196 -9.22 -6.31 -7.37
N MET A 197 -8.87 -5.80 -6.19
CA MET A 197 -8.04 -6.50 -5.19
C MET A 197 -8.96 -7.14 -4.16
N LEU A 198 -8.70 -8.41 -3.79
CA LEU A 198 -9.42 -9.09 -2.71
C LEU A 198 -8.47 -9.52 -1.59
N TYR A 199 -8.83 -9.18 -0.36
CA TYR A 199 -8.06 -9.44 0.85
C TYR A 199 -8.80 -10.47 1.71
N HIS A 200 -8.09 -11.51 2.15
CA HIS A 200 -8.66 -12.53 3.02
C HIS A 200 -8.95 -11.92 4.41
N PRO A 201 -10.20 -12.04 4.92
CA PRO A 201 -10.72 -11.13 5.95
C PRO A 201 -9.95 -11.19 7.27
N THR A 202 -9.51 -12.38 7.70
CA THR A 202 -8.77 -12.60 8.95
C THR A 202 -7.25 -12.68 8.74
N SER A 203 -6.74 -12.43 7.53
CA SER A 203 -5.32 -12.60 7.24
C SER A 203 -4.46 -11.46 7.81
N LYS A 204 -3.34 -11.85 8.43
CA LYS A 204 -2.26 -10.93 8.79
C LYS A 204 -1.46 -10.54 7.55
N TYR A 205 -0.79 -9.39 7.61
CA TYR A 205 0.11 -8.97 6.54
C TYR A 205 1.24 -10.00 6.39
N THR A 206 1.56 -10.40 5.15
CA THR A 206 2.59 -11.40 4.87
C THR A 206 3.52 -10.89 3.78
N SER A 207 4.81 -10.85 4.06
CA SER A 207 5.83 -10.47 3.09
C SER A 207 5.90 -11.46 1.92
N GLY A 208 6.15 -10.94 0.72
CA GLY A 208 6.23 -11.75 -0.49
C GLY A 208 4.86 -12.19 -1.02
N ARG A 209 4.84 -13.25 -1.82
CA ARG A 209 3.65 -13.67 -2.57
C ARG A 209 2.78 -14.63 -1.78
N THR A 210 1.49 -14.36 -1.75
CA THR A 210 0.51 -15.03 -0.88
C THR A 210 -0.83 -15.20 -1.57
N SER A 211 -1.55 -16.27 -1.23
CA SER A 211 -2.94 -16.49 -1.65
C SER A 211 -3.94 -15.66 -0.85
N HIS A 212 -3.54 -15.08 0.29
CA HIS A 212 -4.39 -14.20 1.11
C HIS A 212 -4.69 -12.83 0.48
N LEU A 213 -4.08 -12.54 -0.67
CA LEU A 213 -4.35 -11.36 -1.48
C LEU A 213 -4.51 -11.83 -2.93
N LEU A 214 -5.67 -11.58 -3.51
CA LEU A 214 -6.01 -11.98 -4.87
C LEU A 214 -6.26 -10.76 -5.74
N LYS A 215 -6.03 -10.92 -7.05
CA LYS A 215 -6.29 -9.92 -8.08
C LYS A 215 -7.30 -10.50 -9.06
N VAL A 216 -8.39 -9.79 -9.24
CA VAL A 216 -9.37 -10.07 -10.29
C VAL A 216 -9.23 -8.96 -11.32
N LYS A 217 -8.65 -9.28 -12.47
CA LYS A 217 -8.64 -8.37 -13.63
C LYS A 217 -9.91 -8.59 -14.43
N ALA A 218 -10.28 -7.60 -15.25
CA ALA A 218 -11.12 -7.90 -16.41
C ALA A 218 -10.40 -8.97 -17.24
N TYR A 219 -11.06 -10.09 -17.53
CA TYR A 219 -10.43 -11.14 -18.33
C TYR A 219 -10.14 -10.63 -19.74
N ALA A 220 -9.07 -11.22 -20.32
CA ALA A 220 -8.24 -10.60 -21.34
C ALA A 220 -8.98 -10.16 -22.62
N GLU A 221 -8.41 -9.14 -23.28
CA GLU A 221 -8.50 -9.06 -24.74
C GLU A 221 -8.09 -10.43 -25.32
N GLU A 222 -8.88 -10.97 -26.25
CA GLU A 222 -8.47 -12.15 -26.98
C GLU A 222 -7.10 -11.90 -27.63
N ASP A 223 -6.16 -12.84 -27.50
CA ASP A 223 -4.91 -12.81 -28.26
C ASP A 223 -5.25 -12.78 -29.77
N VAL A 224 -5.23 -11.58 -30.37
CA VAL A 224 -5.33 -11.41 -31.81
C VAL A 224 -4.05 -11.96 -32.42
N LYS A 225 -4.16 -13.19 -32.95
CA LYS A 225 -3.11 -13.93 -33.65
C LYS A 225 -2.58 -13.23 -34.90
#